data_AF-A0A2G2ZCS2-F1
#
_entry.id   AF-A0A2G2ZCS2-F1
#
_cell.length_a   1.000
_cell.length_b   1.000
_cell.length_c   1.000
_cell.angle_alpha   90.00
_cell.angle_beta   90.00
_cell.angle_gamma   90.00
#
_symmetry.space_group_name_H-M   'P 1'
#
loop_
_entity.id
_entity.type
_entity.pdbx_description
1 polymer ?
#
loop_
_entity_poly.entity_id
_entity_poly.type
_entity_poly.pdbx_seq_one_letter_code
_entity_poly.pdbx_strand_id
1 'polypeptide(L)'
;MISQFWKSLLTSRVEGTDVETDNEFEKALLADVIPPSDIGVTFDDIGALESVKDTLKELIMLPLQRPELFSKSQLTKPCKGILLFCPPGTGKTMLAKAISTEAGANFINISMSSISSKWSGEGEKCIKAVFSLASKIAPSIIFVDEVSFLRQEHQAMCRLKNEFMLNWDGLRTKDTERVLVLAETNRPFDLDEAVIRRMRCRLMVNLPDAPNRAKILKVILAKEDLVQDVDLESVASMTDGYSGSDLKNLCATAAYQPIRDILEKEKKEQAAASADGRPPPALSSSADLRPLNVDDFRYSSHQQVCACVSSESTNMTELLQWNDLYGEGGSRKK
;
A
#
# COMPACT_ATOMS: atom_id res chain seq x y z
N MET A 1 -14.29 19.30 -7.25
CA MET A 1 -13.61 20.28 -8.13
C MET A 1 -12.14 19.92 -8.36
N ILE A 2 -11.35 19.63 -7.30
CA ILE A 2 -9.93 19.24 -7.41
C ILE A 2 -9.71 17.93 -8.20
N SER A 3 -10.53 16.89 -7.96
CA SER A 3 -10.44 15.61 -8.70
C SER A 3 -10.63 15.76 -10.22
N GLN A 4 -11.54 16.62 -10.69
CA GLN A 4 -11.74 16.88 -12.13
C GLN A 4 -10.59 17.67 -12.75
N PHE A 5 -9.97 18.58 -12.00
CA PHE A 5 -8.79 19.32 -12.44
C PHE A 5 -7.61 18.38 -12.72
N TRP A 6 -7.35 17.42 -11.83
CA TRP A 6 -6.33 16.40 -12.03
C TRP A 6 -6.65 15.45 -13.18
N LYS A 7 -7.92 15.02 -13.32
CA LYS A 7 -8.35 14.16 -14.44
C LYS A 7 -8.16 14.82 -15.82
N SER A 8 -8.31 16.15 -15.92
CA SER A 8 -8.05 16.89 -17.15
C SER A 8 -6.56 16.97 -17.54
N LEU A 9 -5.64 16.68 -16.61
CA LEU A 9 -4.19 16.74 -16.83
C LEU A 9 -3.59 15.37 -17.23
N LEU A 10 -4.35 14.28 -17.15
CA LEU A 10 -3.90 12.91 -17.40
C LEU A 10 -3.78 12.51 -18.88
N THR A 11 -4.02 13.43 -19.82
CA THR A 11 -4.20 13.08 -21.24
C THR A 11 -2.90 12.85 -22.03
N SER A 12 -1.71 13.04 -21.43
CA SER A 12 -0.43 12.74 -22.08
C SER A 12 0.12 11.38 -21.60
N ARG A 13 -0.31 10.31 -22.27
CA ARG A 13 0.12 8.93 -21.98
C ARG A 13 1.50 8.68 -22.61
N VAL A 14 2.43 8.11 -21.86
CA VAL A 14 3.73 7.65 -22.39
C VAL A 14 3.54 6.24 -22.94
N GLU A 15 3.64 6.08 -24.26
CA GLU A 15 3.65 4.78 -24.94
C GLU A 15 5.02 4.11 -24.77
N GLY A 16 5.00 2.78 -24.68
CA GLY A 16 6.11 1.93 -24.27
C GLY A 16 7.40 2.19 -25.05
N THR A 17 8.46 2.50 -24.31
CA THR A 17 9.83 2.61 -24.81
C THR A 17 10.52 1.26 -24.74
N ASP A 18 11.09 0.78 -25.85
CA ASP A 18 12.13 -0.25 -25.83
C ASP A 18 13.31 0.29 -25.02
N VAL A 19 13.51 -0.24 -23.81
CA VAL A 19 14.55 0.23 -22.89
C VAL A 19 15.85 -0.52 -23.18
N GLU A 20 16.87 0.19 -23.68
CA GLU A 20 18.23 -0.36 -23.78
C GLU A 20 18.80 -0.63 -22.38
N THR A 21 18.93 -1.92 -22.03
CA THR A 21 19.57 -2.36 -20.79
C THR A 21 21.06 -2.51 -20.99
N ASP A 22 21.86 -1.89 -20.13
CA ASP A 22 23.32 -1.93 -20.25
C ASP A 22 23.90 -3.21 -19.64
N ASN A 23 23.17 -3.83 -18.70
CA ASN A 23 23.67 -4.94 -17.89
C ASN A 23 22.59 -6.02 -17.66
N GLU A 24 23.04 -7.25 -17.40
CA GLU A 24 22.16 -8.39 -17.07
C GLU A 24 21.25 -8.12 -15.85
N PHE A 25 21.73 -7.32 -14.90
CA PHE A 25 20.95 -6.87 -13.75
C PHE A 25 19.76 -6.00 -14.16
N GLU A 26 19.95 -5.06 -15.09
CA GLU A 26 18.84 -4.22 -15.59
C GLU A 26 17.81 -5.07 -16.34
N LYS A 27 18.27 -6.04 -17.13
CA LYS A 27 17.41 -6.96 -17.87
C LYS A 27 16.58 -7.86 -16.94
N ALA A 28 17.16 -8.33 -15.84
CA ALA A 28 16.43 -9.09 -14.82
C ALA A 28 15.42 -8.22 -14.06
N LEU A 29 15.76 -6.95 -13.81
CA LEU A 29 14.88 -5.99 -13.14
C LEU A 29 13.73 -5.50 -14.01
N LEU A 30 13.85 -5.49 -15.35
CA LEU A 30 12.75 -5.15 -16.24
C LEU A 30 11.50 -6.01 -16.01
N ALA A 31 11.66 -7.28 -15.61
CA ALA A 31 10.55 -8.16 -15.27
C ALA A 31 9.82 -7.74 -13.97
N ASP A 32 10.49 -6.98 -13.10
CA ASP A 32 9.92 -6.45 -11.85
C ASP A 32 9.37 -5.02 -12.01
N VAL A 33 9.60 -4.38 -13.16
CA VAL A 33 9.01 -3.07 -13.48
C VAL A 33 7.55 -3.28 -13.83
N ILE A 34 6.66 -2.62 -13.08
CA ILE A 34 5.24 -2.66 -13.35
C ILE A 34 4.85 -1.35 -14.06
N PRO A 35 4.48 -1.41 -15.35
CA PRO A 35 4.01 -0.22 -16.05
C PRO A 35 2.67 0.24 -15.45
N PRO A 36 2.33 1.54 -15.55
CA PRO A 36 1.14 2.09 -14.92
C PRO A 36 -0.18 1.44 -15.39
N SER A 37 -0.20 0.85 -16.59
CA SER A 37 -1.36 0.10 -17.12
C SER A 37 -1.65 -1.21 -16.38
N ASP A 38 -0.64 -1.83 -15.79
CA ASP A 38 -0.71 -3.22 -15.32
C ASP A 38 -0.87 -3.32 -13.80
N ILE A 39 -0.78 -2.19 -13.10
CA ILE A 39 -0.93 -2.11 -11.64
C ILE A 39 -2.35 -2.46 -11.19
N GLY A 40 -3.37 -1.98 -11.93
CA GLY A 40 -4.78 -2.30 -11.69
C GLY A 40 -5.38 -1.75 -10.38
N VAL A 41 -4.76 -0.73 -9.76
CA VAL A 41 -5.25 -0.10 -8.52
C VAL A 41 -5.33 1.41 -8.73
N THR A 42 -6.44 2.02 -8.33
CA THR A 42 -6.69 3.47 -8.44
C THR A 42 -6.96 4.09 -7.06
N PHE A 43 -7.03 5.43 -6.98
CA PHE A 43 -7.40 6.09 -5.72
C PHE A 43 -8.82 5.77 -5.26
N ASP A 44 -9.70 5.36 -6.18
CA ASP A 44 -11.08 4.98 -5.88
C ASP A 44 -11.14 3.63 -5.15
N ASP A 45 -10.13 2.77 -5.33
CA ASP A 45 -9.98 1.50 -4.61
C ASP A 45 -9.45 1.69 -3.17
N ILE A 46 -9.20 2.92 -2.74
CA ILE A 46 -8.73 3.26 -1.39
C ILE A 46 -9.82 4.05 -0.68
N GLY A 47 -10.55 3.44 0.24
CA GLY A 47 -11.70 4.10 0.89
C GLY A 47 -11.37 5.26 1.86
N ALA A 48 -10.11 5.41 2.28
CA ALA A 48 -9.72 6.35 3.33
C ALA A 48 -8.52 7.24 2.93
N LEU A 49 -8.04 8.05 3.88
CA LEU A 49 -6.78 8.81 3.80
C LEU A 49 -6.80 10.04 2.87
N GLU A 50 -7.91 10.78 2.80
CA GLU A 50 -8.05 11.90 1.86
C GLU A 50 -6.95 12.97 2.02
N SER A 51 -6.58 13.32 3.26
CA SER A 51 -5.49 14.27 3.52
C SER A 51 -4.16 13.78 2.95
N VAL A 52 -3.81 12.52 3.21
CA VAL A 52 -2.57 11.89 2.71
C VAL A 52 -2.60 11.80 1.19
N LYS A 53 -3.74 11.43 0.59
CA LYS A 53 -3.91 11.42 -0.87
C LYS A 53 -3.68 12.80 -1.46
N ASP A 54 -4.22 13.85 -0.86
CA ASP A 54 -4.07 15.21 -1.35
C ASP A 54 -2.62 15.70 -1.26
N THR A 55 -1.93 15.43 -0.14
CA THR A 55 -0.49 15.71 -0.03
C THR A 55 0.31 14.95 -1.10
N LEU A 56 0.00 13.67 -1.32
CA LEU A 56 0.72 12.85 -2.32
C LEU A 56 0.42 13.28 -3.76
N LYS A 57 -0.80 13.72 -4.07
CA LYS A 57 -1.14 14.33 -5.37
C LYS A 57 -0.30 15.59 -5.60
N GLU A 58 -0.19 16.46 -4.60
CA GLU A 58 0.61 17.69 -4.71
C GLU A 58 2.11 17.41 -4.85
N LEU A 59 2.65 16.48 -4.07
CA LEU A 59 4.09 16.20 -4.03
C LEU A 59 4.58 15.33 -5.19
N ILE A 60 3.72 14.46 -5.74
CA ILE A 60 4.10 13.45 -6.74
C ILE A 60 3.46 13.76 -8.09
N MET A 61 2.15 13.97 -8.15
CA MET A 61 1.47 14.18 -9.43
C MET A 61 1.78 15.55 -10.01
N LEU A 62 1.80 16.61 -9.20
CA LEU A 62 2.06 17.97 -9.70
C LEU A 62 3.42 18.10 -10.41
N PRO A 63 4.54 17.61 -9.84
CA PRO A 63 5.84 17.77 -10.49
C PRO A 63 6.04 16.88 -11.70
N LEU A 64 5.36 15.73 -11.76
CA LEU A 64 5.42 14.84 -12.91
C LEU A 64 4.58 15.36 -14.08
N GLN A 65 3.43 15.97 -13.80
CA GLN A 65 2.53 16.49 -14.84
C GLN A 65 2.90 17.91 -15.30
N ARG A 66 3.43 18.76 -14.42
CA ARG A 66 3.79 20.15 -14.73
C ARG A 66 5.23 20.49 -14.32
N PRO A 67 6.24 19.84 -14.93
CA PRO A 67 7.64 20.09 -14.61
C PRO A 67 8.05 21.56 -14.83
N GLU A 68 7.39 22.29 -15.74
CA GLU A 68 7.64 23.70 -16.05
C GLU A 68 7.42 24.66 -14.88
N LEU A 69 6.58 24.27 -13.90
CA LEU A 69 6.34 25.08 -12.71
C LEU A 69 7.50 24.99 -11.71
N PHE A 70 8.25 23.88 -11.75
CA PHE A 70 9.31 23.59 -10.78
C PHE A 70 10.72 23.84 -11.33
N SER A 71 10.86 24.14 -12.61
CA SER A 71 12.15 24.36 -13.28
C SER A 71 12.78 25.75 -13.06
N LYS A 72 12.00 26.73 -12.59
CA LYS A 72 12.45 28.14 -12.47
C LYS A 72 13.30 28.43 -11.23
N SER A 73 13.18 27.65 -10.16
CA SER A 73 13.88 27.91 -8.90
C SER A 73 14.49 26.63 -8.33
N GLN A 74 15.71 26.73 -7.80
CA GLN A 74 16.34 25.62 -7.10
C GLN A 74 15.61 25.27 -5.79
N LEU A 75 14.84 26.20 -5.24
CA LEU A 75 14.07 25.99 -4.01
C LEU A 75 12.73 25.28 -4.27
N THR A 76 12.20 25.38 -5.50
CA THR A 76 10.96 24.71 -5.89
C THR A 76 11.22 23.29 -6.41
N LYS A 77 12.43 22.75 -6.29
CA LYS A 77 12.70 21.39 -6.76
C LYS A 77 11.82 20.38 -5.99
N PRO A 78 11.15 19.46 -6.70
CA PRO A 78 10.25 18.51 -6.07
C PRO A 78 10.99 17.59 -5.09
N CYS A 79 10.26 17.16 -4.06
CA CYS A 79 10.79 16.21 -3.09
C CYS A 79 11.05 14.86 -3.76
N LYS A 80 12.32 14.44 -3.82
CA LYS A 80 12.71 13.12 -4.36
C LYS A 80 12.64 11.98 -3.33
N GLY A 81 12.03 12.22 -2.17
CA GLY A 81 11.98 11.29 -1.06
C GLY A 81 10.80 11.51 -0.12
N ILE A 82 9.95 10.49 -0.04
CA ILE A 82 8.76 10.46 0.80
C ILE A 82 8.79 9.19 1.64
N LEU A 83 8.62 9.33 2.95
CA LEU A 83 8.51 8.22 3.89
C LEU A 83 7.06 8.11 4.38
N LEU A 84 6.46 6.94 4.18
CA LEU A 84 5.20 6.56 4.77
C LEU A 84 5.48 5.68 5.98
N PHE A 85 5.15 6.12 7.20
CA PHE A 85 5.27 5.27 8.41
C PHE A 85 3.92 5.02 9.11
N CYS A 86 3.66 3.78 9.54
CA CYS A 86 2.32 3.35 10.02
C CYS A 86 2.35 2.05 10.82
N PRO A 87 1.23 1.73 11.49
CA PRO A 87 0.90 0.38 11.85
C PRO A 87 0.72 -0.53 10.61
N PRO A 88 1.07 -1.83 10.73
CA PRO A 88 0.87 -2.79 9.65
C PRO A 88 -0.60 -2.90 9.24
N GLY A 89 -0.85 -3.24 7.97
CA GLY A 89 -2.22 -3.49 7.47
C GLY A 89 -3.03 -2.24 7.12
N THR A 90 -2.39 -1.06 7.00
CA THR A 90 -3.04 0.21 6.63
C THR A 90 -3.06 0.48 5.12
N GLY A 91 -2.64 -0.47 4.28
CA GLY A 91 -2.85 -0.41 2.81
C GLY A 91 -1.89 0.51 2.06
N LYS A 92 -0.69 0.75 2.59
CA LYS A 92 0.27 1.68 1.97
C LYS A 92 0.91 1.21 0.69
N THR A 93 1.23 -0.07 0.58
CA THR A 93 1.65 -0.65 -0.70
C THR A 93 0.56 -0.44 -1.78
N MET A 94 -0.71 -0.51 -1.39
CA MET A 94 -1.84 -0.22 -2.28
C MET A 94 -1.91 1.27 -2.63
N LEU A 95 -1.64 2.16 -1.67
CA LEU A 95 -1.53 3.61 -1.90
C LEU A 95 -0.40 3.95 -2.86
N ALA A 96 0.79 3.37 -2.68
CA ALA A 96 1.94 3.56 -3.57
C ALA A 96 1.62 3.13 -5.01
N LYS A 97 0.96 1.98 -5.17
CA LYS A 97 0.47 1.48 -6.46
C LYS A 97 -0.54 2.42 -7.11
N ALA A 98 -1.56 2.85 -6.36
CA ALA A 98 -2.56 3.80 -6.85
C ALA A 98 -1.95 5.11 -7.33
N ILE A 99 -0.99 5.65 -6.57
CA ILE A 99 -0.25 6.86 -6.94
C ILE A 99 0.51 6.66 -8.24
N SER A 100 1.15 5.50 -8.44
CA SER A 100 1.90 5.24 -9.67
C SER A 100 0.99 5.17 -10.89
N THR A 101 -0.19 4.55 -10.77
CA THR A 101 -1.22 4.52 -11.82
C THR A 101 -1.71 5.91 -12.16
N GLU A 102 -2.04 6.72 -11.14
CA GLU A 102 -2.59 8.07 -11.30
C GLU A 102 -1.53 9.08 -11.77
N ALA A 103 -0.27 8.91 -11.37
CA ALA A 103 0.83 9.73 -11.84
C ALA A 103 1.32 9.33 -13.25
N GLY A 104 0.88 8.17 -13.77
CA GLY A 104 1.39 7.62 -15.02
C GLY A 104 2.89 7.28 -14.97
N ALA A 105 3.38 6.88 -13.79
CA ALA A 105 4.79 6.57 -13.56
C ALA A 105 5.02 5.05 -13.50
N ASN A 106 6.19 4.61 -13.95
CA ASN A 106 6.63 3.23 -13.82
C ASN A 106 6.89 2.89 -12.35
N PHE A 107 6.40 1.74 -11.89
CA PHE A 107 6.53 1.32 -10.51
C PHE A 107 7.62 0.25 -10.38
N ILE A 108 8.60 0.49 -9.51
CA ILE A 108 9.64 -0.50 -9.17
C ILE A 108 9.52 -0.81 -7.69
N ASN A 109 9.19 -2.06 -7.36
CA ASN A 109 9.15 -2.50 -5.97
C ASN A 109 10.50 -3.09 -5.55
N ILE A 110 11.08 -2.56 -4.49
CA ILE A 110 12.29 -3.07 -3.86
C ILE A 110 11.97 -3.48 -2.43
N SER A 111 12.22 -4.75 -2.11
CA SER A 111 12.22 -5.25 -0.74
C SER A 111 13.54 -5.95 -0.43
N MET A 112 13.93 -6.00 0.84
CA MET A 112 15.17 -6.67 1.27
C MET A 112 15.17 -8.16 0.89
N SER A 113 14.00 -8.81 0.99
CA SER A 113 13.81 -10.20 0.56
C SER A 113 14.03 -10.38 -0.94
N SER A 114 13.65 -9.40 -1.76
CA SER A 114 13.87 -9.43 -3.21
C SER A 114 15.34 -9.26 -3.57
N ILE A 115 16.06 -8.38 -2.87
CA ILE A 115 17.50 -8.17 -3.08
C ILE A 115 18.30 -9.41 -2.66
N SER A 116 18.02 -9.96 -1.47
CA SER A 116 18.80 -11.07 -0.91
C SER A 116 18.56 -12.39 -1.64
N SER A 117 17.32 -12.67 -2.06
CA SER A 117 16.97 -13.92 -2.74
C SER A 117 17.47 -14.00 -4.18
N LYS A 118 17.33 -12.91 -4.94
CA LYS A 118 17.72 -12.88 -6.36
C LYS A 118 19.22 -12.69 -6.56
N TRP A 119 19.92 -12.07 -5.60
CA TRP A 119 21.29 -11.58 -5.80
C TRP A 119 22.20 -11.87 -4.60
N SER A 120 22.38 -13.16 -4.29
CA SER A 120 23.28 -13.63 -3.22
C SER A 120 24.70 -13.05 -3.39
N GLY A 121 25.06 -12.09 -2.53
CA GLY A 121 26.39 -11.46 -2.52
C GLY A 121 26.59 -10.30 -3.50
N GLU A 122 25.59 -9.95 -4.32
CA GLU A 122 25.68 -8.90 -5.34
C GLU A 122 24.65 -7.78 -5.20
N GLY A 123 24.06 -7.62 -4.01
CA GLY A 123 23.01 -6.61 -3.77
C GLY A 123 23.43 -5.16 -4.09
N GLU A 124 24.72 -4.81 -3.97
CA GLU A 124 25.23 -3.47 -4.33
C GLU A 124 25.07 -3.20 -5.84
N LYS A 125 25.35 -4.20 -6.69
CA LYS A 125 25.17 -4.09 -8.15
C LYS A 125 23.69 -3.98 -8.50
N CYS A 126 22.84 -4.75 -7.80
CA CYS A 126 21.40 -4.69 -7.97
C CYS A 126 20.86 -3.28 -7.67
N ILE A 127 21.27 -2.67 -6.54
CA ILE A 127 20.86 -1.30 -6.19
C ILE A 127 21.27 -0.31 -7.29
N LYS A 128 22.53 -0.35 -7.77
CA LYS A 128 22.98 0.49 -8.89
C LYS A 128 22.12 0.30 -10.13
N ALA A 129 21.82 -0.95 -10.48
CA ALA A 129 20.99 -1.28 -11.64
C ALA A 129 19.55 -0.78 -11.49
N VAL A 130 18.97 -0.83 -10.28
CA VAL A 130 17.62 -0.29 -10.05
C VAL A 130 17.60 1.22 -10.27
N PHE A 131 18.54 1.97 -9.71
CA PHE A 131 18.59 3.42 -9.90
C PHE A 131 18.87 3.81 -11.36
N SER A 132 19.79 3.09 -12.02
CA SER A 132 20.08 3.27 -13.45
C SER A 132 18.83 3.03 -14.30
N LEU A 133 18.16 1.89 -14.10
CA LEU A 133 16.95 1.53 -14.81
C LEU A 133 15.82 2.53 -14.56
N ALA A 134 15.61 2.93 -13.30
CA ALA A 134 14.61 3.92 -12.91
C ALA A 134 14.80 5.25 -13.65
N SER A 135 16.04 5.70 -13.82
CA SER A 135 16.36 6.90 -14.59
C SER A 135 16.09 6.74 -16.09
N LYS A 136 16.36 5.56 -16.67
CA LYS A 136 16.08 5.27 -18.09
C LYS A 136 14.58 5.22 -18.40
N ILE A 137 13.78 4.68 -17.48
CA ILE A 137 12.33 4.53 -17.65
C ILE A 137 11.54 5.70 -17.04
N ALA A 138 12.19 6.83 -16.74
CA ALA A 138 11.53 7.96 -16.09
C ALA A 138 10.35 8.50 -16.94
N PRO A 139 9.19 8.83 -16.34
CA PRO A 139 8.94 8.98 -14.91
C PRO A 139 8.77 7.65 -14.17
N SER A 140 9.41 7.53 -13.00
CA SER A 140 9.39 6.29 -12.21
C SER A 140 9.32 6.54 -10.71
N ILE A 141 8.67 5.61 -10.00
CA ILE A 141 8.56 5.55 -8.55
C ILE A 141 9.27 4.29 -8.08
N ILE A 142 10.35 4.48 -7.33
CA ILE A 142 11.03 3.41 -6.60
C ILE A 142 10.34 3.27 -5.25
N PHE A 143 9.57 2.20 -5.08
CA PHE A 143 8.94 1.85 -3.82
C PHE A 143 9.86 0.95 -3.00
N VAL A 144 10.20 1.38 -1.78
CA VAL A 144 11.05 0.61 -0.86
C VAL A 144 10.19 0.14 0.29
N ASP A 145 9.86 -1.15 0.28
CA ASP A 145 9.10 -1.78 1.35
C ASP A 145 10.00 -2.13 2.54
N GLU A 146 9.46 -1.99 3.75
CA GLU A 146 10.15 -2.22 5.03
C GLU A 146 11.56 -1.61 5.11
N VAL A 147 11.69 -0.29 4.93
CA VAL A 147 12.98 0.41 4.92
C VAL A 147 13.77 0.31 6.25
N SER A 148 13.22 -0.35 7.27
CA SER A 148 13.93 -0.76 8.49
C SER A 148 15.15 -1.64 8.24
N PHE A 149 15.33 -2.22 7.05
CA PHE A 149 16.61 -2.88 6.73
C PHE A 149 17.79 -1.87 6.64
N LEU A 150 17.56 -0.57 6.46
CA LEU A 150 18.63 0.45 6.47
C LEU A 150 19.19 0.78 7.86
N ARG A 151 18.97 -0.11 8.85
CA ARG A 151 19.53 -0.06 10.21
C ARG A 151 21.04 -0.24 10.24
N GLN A 152 21.68 0.32 11.27
CA GLN A 152 23.15 0.35 11.41
C GLN A 152 23.81 -0.97 11.85
N GLU A 153 23.07 -2.02 12.16
CA GLU A 153 23.60 -3.11 13.01
C GLU A 153 24.44 -4.16 12.28
N HIS A 154 24.29 -4.34 10.96
CA HIS A 154 24.98 -5.40 10.22
C HIS A 154 25.95 -4.86 9.16
N GLN A 155 27.22 -5.30 9.16
CA GLN A 155 28.24 -4.82 8.23
C GLN A 155 27.87 -4.98 6.75
N ALA A 156 27.26 -6.10 6.37
CA ALA A 156 26.77 -6.31 5.00
C ALA A 156 25.66 -5.32 4.62
N MET A 157 24.79 -5.02 5.58
CA MET A 157 23.70 -4.07 5.43
C MET A 157 24.20 -2.63 5.32
N CYS A 158 25.27 -2.29 6.04
CA CYS A 158 25.93 -0.99 5.94
C CYS A 158 26.45 -0.72 4.52
N ARG A 159 26.97 -1.72 3.80
CA ARG A 159 27.43 -1.54 2.42
C ARG A 159 26.27 -1.28 1.47
N LEU A 160 25.20 -2.08 1.56
CA LEU A 160 23.98 -1.86 0.78
C LEU A 160 23.36 -0.49 1.06
N LYS A 161 23.28 -0.09 2.33
CA LYS A 161 22.82 1.25 2.73
C LYS A 161 23.66 2.33 2.07
N ASN A 162 24.99 2.25 2.18
CA ASN A 162 25.86 3.26 1.61
C ASN A 162 25.68 3.37 0.09
N GLU A 163 25.59 2.23 -0.60
CA GLU A 163 25.36 2.20 -2.03
C GLU A 163 24.00 2.80 -2.42
N PHE A 164 22.93 2.45 -1.70
CA PHE A 164 21.61 3.04 -1.90
C PHE A 164 21.62 4.56 -1.74
N MET A 165 22.31 5.05 -0.69
CA MET A 165 22.39 6.47 -0.40
C MET A 165 23.24 7.25 -1.41
N LEU A 166 24.30 6.64 -1.92
CA LEU A 166 25.13 7.21 -2.99
C LEU A 166 24.33 7.38 -4.30
N ASN A 167 23.61 6.33 -4.72
CA ASN A 167 22.79 6.41 -5.94
C ASN A 167 21.61 7.37 -5.79
N TRP A 168 20.98 7.40 -4.62
CA TRP A 168 19.92 8.37 -4.34
C TRP A 168 20.44 9.82 -4.41
N ASP A 169 21.59 10.13 -3.81
CA ASP A 169 22.16 11.47 -3.96
C ASP A 169 22.53 11.78 -5.42
N GLY A 170 22.92 10.77 -6.21
CA GLY A 170 23.09 10.87 -7.66
C GLY A 170 21.81 11.29 -8.40
N LEU A 171 20.65 10.77 -8.01
CA LEU A 171 19.37 11.24 -8.56
C LEU A 171 19.11 12.71 -8.24
N ARG A 172 19.60 13.22 -7.11
CA ARG A 172 19.34 14.60 -6.66
C ARG A 172 20.16 15.64 -7.39
N THR A 173 21.29 15.26 -7.98
CA THR A 173 22.17 16.18 -8.71
C THR A 173 21.72 16.40 -10.15
N LYS A 174 20.89 15.50 -10.69
CA LYS A 174 20.35 15.61 -12.05
C LYS A 174 18.94 16.22 -12.03
N ASP A 175 18.83 17.41 -12.61
CA ASP A 175 17.60 18.21 -12.62
C ASP A 175 16.55 17.70 -13.61
N THR A 176 16.94 16.83 -14.54
CA THR A 176 16.06 16.23 -15.55
C THR A 176 15.45 14.89 -15.12
N GLU A 177 15.99 14.25 -14.08
CA GLU A 177 15.55 12.91 -13.66
C GLU A 177 14.28 12.99 -12.80
N ARG A 178 13.18 12.49 -13.37
CA ARG A 178 11.85 12.36 -12.75
C ARG A 178 11.70 11.01 -12.03
N VAL A 179 12.62 10.75 -11.11
CA VAL A 179 12.61 9.56 -10.26
C VAL A 179 12.30 9.95 -8.82
N LEU A 180 11.30 9.31 -8.24
CA LEU A 180 10.88 9.49 -6.85
C LEU A 180 11.15 8.22 -6.06
N VAL A 181 11.69 8.36 -4.84
CA VAL A 181 11.76 7.24 -3.89
C VAL A 181 10.64 7.39 -2.86
N LEU A 182 9.78 6.38 -2.79
CA LEU A 182 8.71 6.25 -1.81
C LEU A 182 9.04 5.07 -0.90
N ALA A 183 9.26 5.32 0.39
CA ALA A 183 9.57 4.24 1.34
C ALA A 183 8.44 4.02 2.33
N GLU A 184 8.28 2.77 2.77
CA GLU A 184 7.37 2.37 3.82
C GLU A 184 8.13 1.76 5.01
N THR A 185 7.67 2.06 6.23
CA THR A 185 8.15 1.36 7.43
C THR A 185 7.08 1.31 8.53
N ASN A 186 7.11 0.24 9.31
CA ASN A 186 6.37 0.11 10.56
C ASN A 186 7.24 0.42 11.80
N ARG A 187 8.53 0.70 11.62
CA ARG A 187 9.50 0.99 12.68
C ARG A 187 10.38 2.18 12.30
N PRO A 188 9.81 3.40 12.24
CA PRO A 188 10.56 4.59 11.82
C PRO A 188 11.65 4.98 12.84
N PHE A 189 11.52 4.57 14.10
CA PHE A 189 12.52 4.76 15.16
C PHE A 189 13.82 3.97 14.94
N ASP A 190 13.79 2.94 14.09
CA ASP A 190 14.98 2.17 13.72
C ASP A 190 15.82 2.85 12.63
N LEU A 191 15.28 3.90 11.99
CA LEU A 191 15.94 4.54 10.86
C LEU A 191 17.06 5.46 11.30
N ASP A 192 18.19 5.35 10.59
CA ASP A 192 19.33 6.26 10.72
C ASP A 192 18.93 7.70 10.32
N GLU A 193 19.40 8.70 11.07
CA GLU A 193 19.19 10.12 10.79
C GLU A 193 19.58 10.50 9.36
N ALA A 194 20.60 9.85 8.78
CA ALA A 194 21.01 10.09 7.41
C ALA A 194 19.90 9.77 6.39
N VAL A 195 19.13 8.71 6.63
CA VAL A 195 17.97 8.30 5.81
C VAL A 195 16.82 9.25 6.06
N ILE A 196 16.50 9.52 7.33
CA ILE A 196 15.42 10.44 7.73
C ILE A 196 15.62 11.82 7.07
N ARG A 197 16.85 12.33 7.01
CA ARG A 197 17.18 13.62 6.38
C ARG A 197 16.89 13.67 4.88
N ARG A 198 16.95 12.53 4.17
CA ARG A 198 16.66 12.45 2.72
C ARG A 198 15.17 12.30 2.43
N MET A 199 14.43 11.76 3.40
CA MET A 199 12.97 11.69 3.42
C MET A 199 12.37 13.04 3.87
N ARG A 200 12.36 14.03 2.97
CA ARG A 200 11.89 15.38 3.32
C ARG A 200 10.42 15.40 3.75
N CYS A 201 9.58 14.63 3.07
CA CYS A 201 8.18 14.46 3.44
C CYS A 201 8.03 13.14 4.21
N ARG A 202 7.38 13.19 5.37
CA ARG A 202 7.20 12.06 6.29
C ARG A 202 5.73 12.05 6.71
N LEU A 203 4.99 11.07 6.21
CA LEU A 203 3.55 10.96 6.40
C LEU A 203 3.22 9.78 7.31
N MET A 204 2.59 10.09 8.44
CA MET A 204 1.99 9.08 9.29
C MET A 204 0.65 8.67 8.69
N VAL A 205 0.44 7.37 8.53
CA VAL A 205 -0.87 6.82 8.21
C VAL A 205 -1.40 6.12 9.47
N ASN A 206 -2.38 6.75 10.10
CA ASN A 206 -3.02 6.23 11.31
C ASN A 206 -4.04 5.13 10.99
N LEU A 207 -4.46 4.42 12.03
CA LEU A 207 -5.63 3.53 11.96
C LEU A 207 -6.88 4.35 11.56
N PRO A 208 -7.77 3.77 10.74
CA PRO A 208 -8.98 4.46 10.30
C PRO A 208 -9.96 4.69 11.46
N ASP A 209 -10.56 5.88 11.49
CA ASP A 209 -11.71 6.20 12.34
C ASP A 209 -13.00 5.54 11.80
N ALA A 210 -14.09 5.56 12.57
CA ALA A 210 -15.34 4.92 12.16
C ALA A 210 -15.86 5.39 10.78
N PRO A 211 -15.87 6.69 10.43
CA PRO A 211 -16.25 7.13 9.08
C PRO A 211 -15.35 6.56 7.98
N ASN A 212 -14.03 6.51 8.19
CA ASN A 212 -13.11 5.95 7.21
C ASN A 212 -13.22 4.42 7.12
N ARG A 213 -13.47 3.72 8.23
CA ARG A 213 -13.77 2.27 8.23
C ARG A 213 -15.01 1.96 7.40
N ALA A 214 -16.08 2.75 7.53
CA ALA A 214 -17.29 2.59 6.71
C ALA A 214 -16.99 2.74 5.21
N LYS A 215 -16.14 3.70 4.82
CA LYS A 215 -15.71 3.86 3.41
C LYS A 215 -14.85 2.69 2.94
N ILE A 216 -13.93 2.19 3.76
CA ILE A 216 -13.11 1.01 3.44
C ILE A 216 -14.02 -0.21 3.22
N LEU A 217 -15.00 -0.44 4.11
CA LEU A 217 -15.98 -1.52 3.97
C LEU A 217 -16.77 -1.41 2.66
N LYS A 218 -17.22 -0.20 2.30
CA LYS A 218 -17.91 0.05 1.01
C LYS A 218 -17.07 -0.37 -0.19
N VAL A 219 -15.77 -0.07 -0.18
CA VAL A 219 -14.87 -0.44 -1.27
C VAL A 219 -14.62 -1.95 -1.31
N ILE A 220 -14.37 -2.58 -0.16
CA ILE A 220 -14.14 -4.03 -0.07
C ILE A 220 -15.36 -4.82 -0.54
N LEU A 221 -16.56 -4.38 -0.16
CA LEU A 221 -17.82 -5.07 -0.45
C LEU A 221 -18.46 -4.62 -1.78
N ALA A 222 -17.81 -3.75 -2.56
CA ALA A 222 -18.39 -3.18 -3.79
C ALA A 222 -18.78 -4.22 -4.85
N LYS A 223 -18.17 -5.41 -4.81
CA LYS A 223 -18.42 -6.53 -5.74
C LYS A 223 -19.19 -7.70 -5.10
N GLU A 224 -19.54 -7.58 -3.82
CA GLU A 224 -20.20 -8.64 -3.05
C GLU A 224 -21.71 -8.46 -3.06
N ASP A 225 -22.45 -9.57 -2.91
CA ASP A 225 -23.91 -9.53 -2.82
C ASP A 225 -24.36 -9.25 -1.38
N LEU A 226 -24.92 -8.07 -1.18
CA LEU A 226 -25.39 -7.56 0.12
C LEU A 226 -26.91 -7.42 0.11
N VAL A 227 -27.52 -7.67 1.28
CA VAL A 227 -28.94 -7.30 1.49
C VAL A 227 -29.11 -5.78 1.28
N GLN A 228 -30.25 -5.35 0.72
CA GLN A 228 -30.49 -3.98 0.24
C GLN A 228 -30.31 -2.84 1.27
N ASP A 229 -30.17 -3.15 2.56
CA ASP A 229 -30.05 -2.16 3.65
C ASP A 229 -28.98 -2.52 4.69
N VAL A 230 -27.85 -3.12 4.26
CA VAL A 230 -26.75 -3.39 5.18
C VAL A 230 -26.16 -2.07 5.70
N ASP A 231 -26.36 -1.81 6.99
CA ASP A 231 -25.80 -0.65 7.68
C ASP A 231 -24.30 -0.85 7.97
N LEU A 232 -23.48 -0.42 7.01
CA LEU A 232 -22.02 -0.43 7.13
C LEU A 232 -21.49 0.56 8.18
N GLU A 233 -22.28 1.55 8.60
CA GLU A 233 -21.89 2.47 9.67
C GLU A 233 -21.96 1.75 11.03
N SER A 234 -22.99 0.92 11.25
CA SER A 234 -23.04 0.03 12.41
C SER A 234 -21.83 -0.91 12.44
N VAL A 235 -21.47 -1.53 11.30
CA VAL A 235 -20.28 -2.41 11.21
C VAL A 235 -18.98 -1.64 11.49
N ALA A 236 -18.86 -0.41 11.01
CA ALA A 236 -17.70 0.43 11.30
C ALA A 236 -17.61 0.83 12.79
N SER A 237 -18.75 1.01 13.46
CA SER A 237 -18.78 1.37 14.89
C SER A 237 -18.32 0.23 15.80
N MET A 238 -18.57 -1.04 15.44
CA MET A 238 -18.18 -2.21 16.22
C MET A 238 -16.74 -2.69 15.96
N THR A 239 -16.05 -2.14 14.96
CA THR A 239 -14.71 -2.55 14.51
C THR A 239 -13.62 -1.56 14.96
N ASP A 240 -13.73 -1.07 16.19
CA ASP A 240 -12.75 -0.09 16.68
C ASP A 240 -11.33 -0.65 16.78
N GLY A 241 -10.36 0.15 16.35
CA GLY A 241 -8.95 -0.26 16.25
C GLY A 241 -8.61 -1.16 15.05
N TYR A 242 -9.56 -1.53 14.20
CA TYR A 242 -9.28 -2.41 13.06
C TYR A 242 -8.48 -1.69 11.97
N SER A 243 -7.47 -2.37 11.44
CA SER A 243 -6.75 -1.95 10.23
C SER A 243 -7.54 -2.29 8.96
N GLY A 244 -7.09 -1.79 7.80
CA GLY A 244 -7.69 -2.15 6.51
C GLY A 244 -7.61 -3.66 6.22
N SER A 245 -6.50 -4.30 6.61
CA SER A 245 -6.36 -5.75 6.54
C SER A 245 -7.32 -6.49 7.47
N ASP A 246 -7.54 -5.98 8.69
CA ASP A 246 -8.49 -6.59 9.64
C ASP A 246 -9.92 -6.50 9.12
N LEU A 247 -10.32 -5.36 8.54
CA LEU A 247 -11.62 -5.21 7.89
C LEU A 247 -11.78 -6.16 6.70
N LYS A 248 -10.73 -6.36 5.89
CA LYS A 248 -10.77 -7.33 4.80
C LYS A 248 -10.94 -8.76 5.31
N ASN A 249 -10.23 -9.13 6.38
CA ASN A 249 -10.37 -10.44 7.02
C ASN A 249 -11.76 -10.62 7.64
N LEU A 250 -12.34 -9.57 8.23
CA LEU A 250 -13.71 -9.56 8.72
C LEU A 250 -14.70 -9.85 7.59
N CYS A 251 -14.60 -9.12 6.47
CA CYS A 251 -15.46 -9.35 5.30
C CYS A 251 -15.30 -10.77 4.74
N ALA A 252 -14.07 -11.27 4.63
CA ALA A 252 -13.82 -12.65 4.17
C ALA A 252 -14.43 -13.70 5.12
N THR A 253 -14.38 -13.46 6.43
CA THR A 253 -14.96 -14.35 7.43
C THR A 253 -16.50 -14.32 7.40
N ALA A 254 -17.08 -13.14 7.20
CA ALA A 254 -18.51 -12.96 7.02
C ALA A 254 -19.00 -13.64 5.73
N ALA A 255 -18.26 -13.49 4.62
CA ALA A 255 -18.53 -14.15 3.34
C ALA A 255 -18.56 -15.69 3.43
N TYR A 256 -17.88 -16.26 4.43
CA TYR A 256 -17.87 -17.70 4.66
C TYR A 256 -19.09 -18.19 5.47
N GLN A 257 -19.87 -17.31 6.11
CA GLN A 257 -21.06 -17.72 6.89
C GLN A 257 -22.16 -18.35 6.03
N PRO A 258 -22.58 -17.76 4.89
CA PRO A 258 -23.55 -18.41 4.01
C PRO A 258 -23.13 -19.81 3.54
N ILE A 259 -21.83 -20.01 3.32
CA ILE A 259 -21.26 -21.30 2.93
C ILE A 259 -21.39 -22.32 4.07
N ARG A 260 -21.10 -21.90 5.32
CA ARG A 260 -21.28 -22.77 6.50
C ARG A 260 -22.74 -23.15 6.70
N ASP A 261 -23.66 -22.20 6.53
CA ASP A 261 -25.11 -22.46 6.67
C ASP A 261 -25.57 -23.56 5.69
N ILE A 262 -25.12 -23.50 4.43
CA ILE A 262 -25.41 -24.52 3.41
C ILE A 262 -24.82 -25.87 3.80
N LEU A 263 -23.54 -25.91 4.16
CA LEU A 263 -22.86 -27.17 4.52
C LEU A 263 -23.50 -27.83 5.76
N GLU A 264 -23.92 -27.04 6.75
CA GLU A 264 -24.66 -27.56 7.90
C GLU A 264 -26.04 -28.09 7.54
N LYS A 265 -26.75 -27.39 6.64
CA LYS A 265 -28.05 -27.84 6.13
C LYS A 265 -27.91 -29.15 5.36
N GLU A 266 -26.96 -29.26 4.45
CA GLU A 266 -26.69 -30.49 3.70
C GLU A 266 -26.34 -31.64 4.62
N LYS A 267 -25.51 -31.40 5.65
CA LYS A 267 -25.16 -32.42 6.64
C LYS A 267 -26.39 -32.93 7.40
N LYS A 268 -27.31 -32.03 7.78
CA LYS A 268 -28.58 -32.39 8.44
C LYS A 268 -29.50 -33.16 7.51
N GLU A 269 -29.63 -32.74 6.25
CA GLU A 269 -30.47 -33.39 5.25
C GLU A 269 -29.93 -34.77 4.85
N GLN A 270 -28.61 -34.92 4.72
CA GLN A 270 -27.96 -36.22 4.51
C GLN A 270 -28.16 -37.16 5.70
N ALA A 271 -28.06 -36.65 6.93
CA ALA A 271 -28.31 -37.44 8.13
C ALA A 271 -29.78 -37.90 8.20
N ALA A 272 -30.73 -37.02 7.85
CA ALA A 272 -32.15 -37.36 7.78
C ALA A 272 -32.47 -38.37 6.66
N ALA A 273 -31.91 -38.18 5.46
CA ALA A 273 -32.08 -39.10 4.35
C ALA A 273 -31.54 -40.51 4.66
N SER A 274 -30.38 -40.58 5.35
CA SER A 274 -29.79 -41.84 5.81
C SER A 274 -30.66 -42.55 6.85
N ALA A 275 -31.30 -41.80 7.76
CA ALA A 275 -32.21 -42.36 8.75
C ALA A 275 -33.51 -42.91 8.13
N ASP A 276 -34.00 -42.26 7.07
CA ASP A 276 -35.24 -42.65 6.37
C ASP A 276 -35.01 -43.63 5.19
N GLY A 277 -33.77 -44.07 4.95
CA GLY A 277 -33.43 -44.97 3.84
C GLY A 277 -33.62 -44.36 2.44
N ARG A 278 -33.63 -43.03 2.34
CA ARG A 278 -33.78 -42.28 1.08
C ARG A 278 -32.41 -41.97 0.45
N PRO A 279 -32.32 -41.83 -0.88
CA PRO A 279 -31.09 -41.41 -1.53
C PRO A 279 -30.65 -40.01 -1.06
N PRO A 280 -29.33 -39.72 -1.04
CA PRO A 280 -28.82 -38.44 -0.57
C PRO A 280 -29.34 -37.28 -1.43
N PRO A 281 -29.64 -36.11 -0.81
CA PRO A 281 -30.10 -34.93 -1.54
C PRO A 281 -29.01 -34.40 -2.48
N ALA A 282 -29.43 -33.67 -3.50
CA ALA A 282 -28.53 -32.98 -4.41
C ALA A 282 -27.72 -31.90 -3.67
N LEU A 283 -26.45 -31.74 -4.02
CA LEU A 283 -25.60 -30.69 -3.46
C LEU A 283 -26.05 -29.32 -3.98
N SER A 284 -25.95 -28.35 -3.09
CA SER A 284 -26.23 -26.94 -3.35
C SER A 284 -25.14 -26.35 -4.24
N SER A 285 -25.52 -25.36 -5.03
CA SER A 285 -24.65 -24.65 -5.96
C SER A 285 -24.33 -23.24 -5.45
N SER A 286 -23.47 -22.52 -6.16
CA SER A 286 -23.19 -21.11 -5.85
C SER A 286 -24.42 -20.20 -5.97
N ALA A 287 -25.46 -20.61 -6.70
CA ALA A 287 -26.71 -19.86 -6.82
C ALA A 287 -27.58 -19.93 -5.56
N ASP A 288 -27.32 -20.89 -4.65
CA ASP A 288 -28.07 -21.08 -3.42
C ASP A 288 -27.51 -20.26 -2.25
N LEU A 289 -26.39 -19.56 -2.47
CA LEU A 289 -25.79 -18.68 -1.48
C LEU A 289 -26.70 -17.47 -1.24
N ARG A 290 -27.09 -17.29 0.03
CA ARG A 290 -27.82 -16.08 0.44
C ARG A 290 -26.89 -14.86 0.42
N PRO A 291 -27.44 -13.65 0.19
CA PRO A 291 -26.70 -12.41 0.35
C PRO A 291 -26.19 -12.22 1.79
N LEU A 292 -25.13 -11.42 1.93
CA LEU A 292 -24.55 -11.09 3.22
C LEU A 292 -25.41 -10.08 3.99
N ASN A 293 -25.57 -10.34 5.29
CA ASN A 293 -26.32 -9.48 6.21
C ASN A 293 -25.42 -8.95 7.35
N VAL A 294 -25.93 -8.01 8.14
CA VAL A 294 -25.19 -7.38 9.26
C VAL A 294 -24.80 -8.39 10.35
N ASP A 295 -25.61 -9.44 10.56
CA ASP A 295 -25.36 -10.44 11.59
C ASP A 295 -24.15 -11.32 11.26
N ASP A 296 -23.88 -11.56 9.97
CA ASP A 296 -22.67 -12.27 9.52
C ASP A 296 -21.40 -11.51 9.95
N PHE A 297 -21.43 -10.17 9.84
CA PHE A 297 -20.33 -9.32 10.28
C PHE A 297 -20.22 -9.29 11.81
N ARG A 298 -21.36 -9.18 12.53
CA ARG A 298 -21.37 -9.21 14.01
C ARG A 298 -20.83 -10.52 14.57
N TYR A 299 -21.27 -11.64 14.00
CA TYR A 299 -20.80 -12.95 14.41
C TYR A 299 -19.29 -13.10 14.17
N SER A 300 -18.81 -12.64 13.00
CA SER A 300 -17.40 -12.68 12.62
C SER A 300 -16.53 -11.79 13.51
N SER A 301 -16.98 -10.58 13.83
CA SER A 301 -16.24 -9.62 14.66
C SER A 301 -16.14 -10.03 16.13
N HIS A 302 -17.16 -10.72 16.65
CA HIS A 302 -17.17 -11.15 18.05
C HIS A 302 -16.46 -12.49 18.29
N GLN A 303 -16.43 -13.39 17.30
CA GLN A 303 -15.97 -14.78 17.52
C GLN A 303 -14.70 -15.17 16.77
N GLN A 304 -14.30 -14.46 15.71
CA GLN A 304 -13.28 -14.98 14.79
C GLN A 304 -12.19 -13.98 14.38
N VAL A 305 -12.47 -12.67 14.38
CA VAL A 305 -11.49 -11.65 14.00
C VAL A 305 -11.26 -10.68 15.16
N CYS A 306 -9.99 -10.43 15.49
CA CYS A 306 -9.57 -9.44 16.47
C CYS A 306 -8.69 -8.38 15.80
N ALA A 307 -8.66 -7.18 16.36
CA ALA A 307 -7.73 -6.14 15.90
C ALA A 307 -6.28 -6.62 16.03
N CYS A 308 -5.51 -6.59 14.95
CA CYS A 308 -4.09 -6.98 14.97
C CYS A 308 -3.20 -5.96 15.69
N VAL A 309 -3.68 -4.72 15.88
CA VAL A 309 -2.95 -3.64 16.54
C VAL A 309 -3.83 -3.06 17.64
N SER A 310 -3.37 -3.12 18.89
CA SER A 310 -3.98 -2.36 19.98
C SER A 310 -3.58 -0.88 19.87
N SER A 311 -4.55 0.02 20.00
CA SER A 311 -4.32 1.46 20.10
C SER A 311 -3.43 1.84 21.29
N GLU A 312 -3.42 1.02 22.34
CA GLU A 312 -2.59 1.16 23.54
C GLU A 312 -1.27 0.40 23.45
N SER A 313 -0.95 -0.21 22.30
CA SER A 313 0.32 -0.91 22.14
C SER A 313 1.50 0.06 22.26
N THR A 314 2.59 -0.42 22.85
CA THR A 314 3.86 0.32 22.95
C THR A 314 4.30 0.83 21.58
N ASN A 315 4.12 0.02 20.53
CA ASN A 315 4.47 0.37 19.15
C ASN A 315 3.64 1.54 18.62
N MET A 316 2.32 1.58 18.87
CA MET A 316 1.49 2.71 18.44
C MET A 316 1.88 4.01 19.16
N THR A 317 2.21 3.91 20.45
CA THR A 317 2.69 5.05 21.24
C THR A 317 4.03 5.57 20.71
N GLU A 318 4.97 4.68 20.40
CA GLU A 318 6.26 5.03 19.80
C GLU A 318 6.11 5.67 18.41
N LEU A 319 5.17 5.18 17.59
CA LEU A 319 4.87 5.76 16.29
C LEU A 319 4.33 7.19 16.41
N LEU A 320 3.43 7.44 17.36
CA LEU A 320 2.87 8.77 17.62
C LEU A 320 3.95 9.73 18.14
N GLN A 321 4.76 9.31 19.10
CA GLN A 321 5.89 10.09 19.61
C GLN A 321 6.89 10.44 18.50
N TRP A 322 7.19 9.47 17.63
CA TRP A 322 8.06 9.70 16.49
C TRP A 322 7.44 10.69 15.49
N ASN A 323 6.14 10.59 15.23
CA ASN A 323 5.41 11.56 14.39
C ASN A 323 5.48 12.98 14.96
N ASP A 324 5.34 13.16 16.28
CA ASP A 324 5.41 14.49 16.89
C ASP A 324 6.80 15.13 16.74
N LEU A 325 7.86 14.31 16.71
CA LEU A 325 9.25 14.76 16.54
C LEU A 325 9.64 14.98 15.06
N TYR A 326 9.16 14.11 14.17
CA TYR A 326 9.68 13.99 12.79
C TYR A 326 8.60 14.01 11.69
N GLY A 327 7.31 13.97 12.01
CA GLY A 327 6.22 13.97 11.04
C GLY A 327 5.92 15.35 10.41
N GLU A 328 4.82 15.43 9.67
CA GLU A 328 4.29 16.69 9.15
C GLU A 328 3.85 17.62 10.30
N GLY A 329 4.51 18.78 10.41
CA GLY A 329 4.23 19.75 11.48
C GLY A 329 5.01 19.53 12.78
N GLY A 330 5.93 18.56 12.82
CA GLY A 330 6.78 18.31 13.98
C GLY A 330 7.64 19.52 14.35
N SER A 331 7.22 20.25 15.39
CA SER A 331 8.05 21.25 16.04
C SER A 331 9.02 20.49 16.92
N ARG A 332 10.32 20.54 16.62
CA ARG A 332 11.38 20.16 17.58
C ARG A 332 11.20 21.02 18.83
N LYS A 333 10.35 20.61 19.77
CA LYS A 333 10.33 21.17 21.11
C LYS A 333 11.63 20.70 21.75
N LYS A 334 12.58 21.64 21.78
CA LYS A 334 13.77 21.57 22.64
C LYS A 334 13.34 21.43 24.09
#